data_AF-A0A380NXY7-F1
#
_entry.id   AF-A0A380NXY7-F1
#
_cell.length_a   1.000
_cell.length_b   1.000
_cell.length_c   1.000
_cell.angle_alpha   90.00
_cell.angle_beta   90.00
_cell.angle_gamma   90.00
#
_symmetry.space_group_name_H-M   'P 1'
#
loop_
_entity.id
_entity.type
_entity.pdbx_description
1 polymer ?
#
loop_
_entity_poly.entity_id
_entity_poly.type
_entity_poly.pdbx_seq_one_letter_code
_entity_poly.pdbx_strand_id
1 'polypeptide(L)'
;MDQWAPFPNIYTDLAAIQDINSETSLPYSASRELTRRALATLGDKRLIWGTDSPWSSTFNAYHDLAHWLDTSDFMGQTALENIYYNNANRIYFNAEAQAAVAQAVDPVRP
;
A
#
# COMPACT_ATOMS: atom_id res chain seq x y z
N MET A 1 -9.10 2.94 15.65
CA MET A 1 -9.13 2.06 14.47
C MET A 1 -9.69 0.67 14.83
N ASP A 2 -10.44 0.54 15.93
CA ASP A 2 -10.82 -0.77 16.49
C ASP A 2 -11.95 -1.45 15.73
N GLN A 3 -12.65 -0.70 14.88
CA GLN A 3 -13.74 -1.20 14.04
C GLN A 3 -13.33 -2.39 13.15
N TRP A 4 -12.03 -2.54 12.87
CA TRP A 4 -11.48 -3.61 12.03
C TRP A 4 -10.83 -4.74 12.83
N ALA A 5 -10.66 -4.59 14.15
CA ALA A 5 -9.99 -5.59 14.99
C ALA A 5 -10.62 -6.99 14.91
N PRO A 6 -11.96 -7.15 14.82
CA PRO A 6 -12.59 -8.46 14.69
C PRO A 6 -12.40 -9.14 13.32
N PHE A 7 -12.01 -8.39 12.29
CA PHE A 7 -11.97 -8.89 10.91
C PHE A 7 -10.53 -9.25 10.50
N PRO A 8 -10.19 -10.54 10.38
CA PRO A 8 -8.83 -10.97 10.06
C PRO A 8 -8.44 -10.71 8.60
N ASN A 9 -9.40 -10.36 7.75
CA ASN A 9 -9.27 -10.21 6.31
C ASN A 9 -9.36 -8.76 5.81
N ILE A 10 -9.37 -7.77 6.71
CA ILE A 10 -9.35 -6.35 6.34
C ILE A 10 -7.92 -5.80 6.36
N TYR A 11 -7.56 -5.11 5.29
CA TYR A 11 -6.29 -4.44 5.06
C TYR A 11 -6.55 -2.96 4.74
N THR A 12 -5.56 -2.14 5.03
CA THR A 12 -5.58 -0.71 4.76
C THR A 12 -4.53 -0.40 3.71
N ASP A 13 -4.97 0.21 2.61
CA ASP A 13 -4.08 0.70 1.57
C ASP A 13 -3.53 2.07 1.94
N LEU A 14 -2.22 2.22 1.81
CA LEU A 14 -1.49 3.47 1.93
C LEU A 14 -1.48 4.14 0.54
N ALA A 15 -2.65 4.51 0.03
CA ALA A 15 -2.81 5.02 -1.32
C ALA A 15 -2.71 6.55 -1.39
N ALA A 16 -1.94 7.06 -2.36
CA ALA A 16 -1.86 8.48 -2.73
C ALA A 16 -1.63 9.46 -1.54
N ILE A 17 -0.95 9.01 -0.48
CA ILE A 17 -0.88 9.78 0.78
C ILE A 17 -0.24 11.14 0.55
N GLN A 18 0.79 11.20 -0.30
CA GLN A 18 1.46 12.45 -0.68
C GLN A 18 0.52 13.40 -1.41
N ASP A 19 -0.35 12.90 -2.31
CA ASP A 19 -1.30 13.75 -3.03
C ASP A 19 -2.39 14.27 -2.09
N ILE A 20 -2.91 13.43 -1.18
CA ILE A 20 -3.88 13.82 -0.14
C ILE A 20 -3.30 14.95 0.73
N ASN A 21 -2.01 14.88 1.03
CA ASN A 21 -1.31 15.90 1.81
C ASN A 21 -0.76 17.06 0.95
N SER A 22 -1.00 17.05 -0.36
CA SER A 22 -0.48 18.04 -1.31
C SER A 22 1.06 18.17 -1.29
N GLU A 23 1.76 17.07 -1.01
CA GLU A 23 3.22 17.02 -1.02
C GLU A 23 3.73 16.58 -2.41
N THR A 24 4.59 17.39 -3.01
CA THR A 24 5.13 17.16 -4.37
C THR A 24 6.64 16.90 -4.39
N SER A 25 7.28 16.89 -3.22
CA SER A 25 8.70 16.62 -3.08
C SER A 25 9.03 15.81 -1.83
N LEU A 26 10.08 14.98 -1.94
CA LEU A 26 10.66 14.28 -0.79
C LEU A 26 11.07 15.28 0.32
N PRO A 27 10.93 14.90 1.59
CA PRO A 27 10.69 13.54 2.06
C PRO A 27 9.20 13.19 2.30
N TYR A 28 8.24 13.98 1.81
CA TYR A 28 6.81 13.79 2.12
C TYR A 28 6.55 13.68 3.64
N SER A 29 6.96 14.69 4.40
CA SER A 29 6.99 14.67 5.88
C SER A 29 5.63 14.38 6.51
N ALA A 30 4.54 14.94 5.97
CA ALA A 30 3.19 14.68 6.49
C ALA A 30 2.76 13.24 6.20
N SER A 31 3.08 12.74 5.02
CA SER A 31 2.83 11.36 4.62
C SER A 31 3.63 10.37 5.47
N ARG A 32 4.90 10.66 5.75
CA ARG A 32 5.75 9.90 6.68
C ARG A 32 5.14 9.82 8.08
N GLU A 33 4.66 10.94 8.61
CA GLU A 33 3.99 10.98 9.92
C GLU A 33 2.74 10.11 9.95
N LEU A 34 1.89 10.22 8.93
CA LEU A 34 0.66 9.44 8.83
C LEU A 34 0.96 7.95 8.70
N THR A 35 1.91 7.56 7.86
CA THR A 35 2.31 6.17 7.70
C THR A 35 2.89 5.60 9.00
N ARG A 36 3.69 6.36 9.74
CA ARG A 36 4.22 5.92 11.04
C ARG A 36 3.12 5.66 12.06
N ARG A 37 2.08 6.52 12.08
CA ARG A 37 0.90 6.31 12.95
C ARG A 37 0.08 5.10 12.52
N ALA A 38 -0.10 4.90 11.21
CA ALA A 38 -0.78 3.73 10.66
C ALA A 38 -0.04 2.44 11.06
N LEU A 39 1.29 2.42 10.91
CA LEU A 39 2.14 1.29 11.31
C LEU A 39 2.03 0.99 12.80
N ALA A 40 2.10 2.00 13.67
CA ALA A 40 1.97 1.84 15.12
C ALA A 40 0.58 1.33 15.54
N THR A 41 -0.46 1.64 14.76
CA THR A 41 -1.85 1.29 15.09
C THR A 41 -2.27 -0.07 14.52
N LEU A 42 -1.91 -0.37 13.28
CA LEU A 42 -2.39 -1.51 12.51
C LEU A 42 -1.36 -2.65 12.42
N GLY A 43 -0.10 -2.34 12.67
CA GLY A 43 1.03 -3.23 12.37
C GLY A 43 1.30 -3.32 10.87
N ASP A 44 2.43 -3.90 10.51
CA ASP A 44 2.89 -4.06 9.14
C ASP A 44 2.12 -5.12 8.34
N LYS A 45 1.56 -6.15 9.00
CA LYS A 45 0.84 -7.27 8.35
C LYS A 45 -0.56 -6.93 7.81
N ARG A 46 -0.98 -5.67 7.88
CA ARG A 46 -2.31 -5.19 7.45
C ARG A 46 -2.26 -3.95 6.57
N LEU A 47 -1.07 -3.53 6.18
CA LEU A 47 -0.84 -2.35 5.35
C LEU A 47 -0.39 -2.78 3.94
N ILE A 48 -0.89 -2.12 2.91
CA ILE A 48 -0.45 -2.33 1.52
C ILE A 48 -0.02 -0.97 0.96
N TRP A 49 1.01 -0.96 0.12
CA TRP A 49 1.42 0.24 -0.61
C TRP A 49 0.77 0.31 -2.00
N GLY A 50 0.20 1.45 -2.33
CA GLY A 50 -0.32 1.77 -3.65
C GLY A 50 0.04 3.20 -4.05
N THR A 51 0.77 3.39 -5.14
CA THR A 51 1.19 4.75 -5.55
C THR A 51 0.04 5.61 -6.08
N ASP A 52 -1.10 5.02 -6.43
CA ASP A 52 -2.20 5.64 -7.19
C ASP A 52 -1.75 6.23 -8.55
N SER A 53 -0.72 5.61 -9.14
CA SER A 53 -0.33 5.90 -10.53
C SER A 53 -1.40 5.35 -11.51
N PRO A 54 -1.73 6.08 -12.60
CA PRO A 54 -0.95 7.17 -13.17
C PRO A 54 -1.26 8.58 -12.64
N TRP A 55 -2.32 8.78 -11.85
CA TRP A 55 -2.75 10.11 -11.42
C TRP A 55 -1.66 10.83 -10.62
N SER A 56 -1.12 10.17 -9.59
CA SER A 56 -0.05 10.74 -8.77
C SER A 56 1.23 11.06 -9.55
N SER A 57 1.49 10.31 -10.63
CA SER A 57 2.64 10.53 -11.50
C SER A 57 2.55 11.82 -12.34
N THR A 58 1.41 12.52 -12.31
CA THR A 58 1.26 13.84 -12.94
C THR A 58 1.82 14.98 -12.09
N PHE A 59 1.97 14.75 -10.78
CA PHE A 59 2.48 15.73 -9.81
C PHE A 59 3.83 15.35 -9.22
N ASN A 60 4.10 14.05 -9.13
CA ASN A 60 5.26 13.48 -8.46
C ASN A 60 6.08 12.61 -9.41
N ALA A 61 7.40 12.57 -9.19
CA ALA A 61 8.25 11.63 -9.91
C ALA A 61 7.89 10.19 -9.50
N TYR A 62 7.65 9.31 -10.48
CA TYR A 62 7.31 7.91 -10.19
C TYR A 62 8.37 7.21 -9.33
N HIS A 63 9.64 7.55 -9.52
CA HIS A 63 10.73 7.07 -8.67
C HIS A 63 10.49 7.41 -7.20
N ASP A 64 10.15 8.66 -6.89
CA ASP A 64 9.89 9.10 -5.52
C ASP A 64 8.65 8.39 -4.95
N LEU A 65 7.60 8.23 -5.75
CA LEU A 65 6.40 7.47 -5.36
C LEU A 65 6.70 6.00 -5.03
N ALA A 66 7.54 5.34 -5.82
CA ALA A 66 7.86 3.93 -5.59
C ALA A 66 8.74 3.71 -4.35
N HIS A 67 9.57 4.69 -3.99
CA HIS A 67 10.68 4.49 -3.05
C HIS A 67 10.56 5.25 -1.73
N TRP A 68 9.75 6.31 -1.58
CA TRP A 68 9.84 7.14 -0.37
C TRP A 68 9.61 6.40 0.97
N LEU A 69 8.87 5.28 0.98
CA LEU A 69 8.74 4.42 2.17
C LEU A 69 10.08 3.75 2.54
N ASP A 70 10.87 3.29 1.56
CA ASP A 70 12.18 2.68 1.82
C ASP A 70 13.22 3.69 2.35
N THR A 71 13.04 4.98 2.03
CA THR A 71 13.86 6.07 2.59
C THR A 71 13.47 6.48 4.02
N SER A 72 12.43 5.88 4.58
CA SER A 72 11.92 6.23 5.91
C SER A 72 12.69 5.55 7.04
N ASP A 73 13.16 6.35 7.99
CA ASP A 73 13.93 5.93 9.17
C ASP A 73 13.15 5.11 10.22
N PHE A 74 11.83 5.01 10.07
CA PHE A 74 10.95 4.34 11.02
C PHE A 74 10.46 2.95 10.55
N MET A 75 10.94 2.46 9.40
CA MET A 75 10.60 1.13 8.87
C MET A 75 11.80 0.20 8.86
N GLY A 76 11.64 -1.00 9.40
CA GLY A 76 12.58 -2.09 9.21
C GLY A 76 12.30 -2.86 7.92
N GLN A 77 13.28 -3.63 7.44
CA GLN A 77 13.18 -4.43 6.22
C GLN A 77 11.93 -5.33 6.18
N THR A 78 11.64 -6.05 7.27
CA THR A 78 10.45 -6.92 7.36
C THR A 78 9.14 -6.16 7.17
N ALA A 79 9.05 -4.93 7.70
CA ALA A 79 7.86 -4.11 7.53
C ALA A 79 7.71 -3.67 6.07
N LEU A 80 8.80 -3.25 5.44
CA LEU A 80 8.82 -2.88 4.02
C LEU A 80 8.41 -4.07 3.13
N GLU A 81 8.98 -5.25 3.34
CA GLU A 81 8.61 -6.47 2.59
C GLU A 81 7.13 -6.81 2.73
N ASN A 82 6.57 -6.64 3.93
CA ASN A 82 5.15 -6.87 4.19
C ASN A 82 4.26 -5.87 3.46
N ILE A 83 4.58 -4.58 3.57
CA ILE A 83 3.79 -3.48 3.01
C ILE A 83 3.86 -3.46 1.48
N TYR A 84 5.04 -3.67 0.90
CA TYR A 84 5.23 -3.65 -0.55
C TYR A 84 4.73 -4.91 -1.25
N TYR A 85 4.80 -6.09 -0.60
CA TYR A 85 4.55 -7.33 -1.32
C TYR A 85 3.80 -8.40 -0.51
N ASN A 86 4.29 -8.82 0.66
CA ASN A 86 3.79 -10.06 1.27
C ASN A 86 2.29 -9.99 1.58
N ASN A 87 1.78 -8.82 1.97
CA ASN A 87 0.36 -8.63 2.23
C ASN A 87 -0.48 -8.72 0.94
N ALA A 88 -0.05 -8.04 -0.13
CA ALA A 88 -0.70 -8.13 -1.44
C ALA A 88 -0.66 -9.58 -1.98
N ASN A 89 0.50 -10.24 -1.85
CA ASN A 89 0.69 -11.65 -2.23
C ASN A 89 -0.29 -12.58 -1.50
N ARG A 90 -0.46 -12.39 -0.19
CA ARG A 90 -1.38 -13.18 0.62
C ARG A 90 -2.85 -13.04 0.19
N ILE A 91 -3.26 -11.89 -0.35
CA ILE A 91 -4.67 -11.61 -0.70
C ILE A 91 -4.95 -11.84 -2.18
N TYR A 92 -4.18 -11.20 -3.06
CA TYR A 92 -4.49 -11.12 -4.49
C TYR A 92 -3.90 -12.29 -5.28
N PHE A 93 -2.79 -12.83 -4.81
CA PHE A 93 -1.98 -13.79 -5.57
C PHE A 93 -1.98 -15.20 -4.97
N ASN A 94 -2.85 -15.49 -4.00
CA ASN A 94 -3.05 -16.85 -3.51
C ASN A 94 -3.83 -17.71 -4.54
N ALA A 95 -3.78 -19.04 -4.37
CA ALA A 95 -4.39 -19.98 -5.31
C ALA A 95 -5.91 -19.81 -5.46
N GLU A 96 -6.60 -19.43 -4.38
CA GLU A 96 -8.05 -19.21 -4.38
C GLU A 96 -8.42 -17.96 -5.20
N ALA A 97 -7.73 -16.83 -4.97
CA ALA A 97 -7.92 -15.60 -5.72
C ALA A 97 -7.61 -15.78 -7.21
N GLN A 98 -6.51 -16.47 -7.54
CA GLN A 98 -6.17 -16.76 -8.92
C GLN A 98 -7.21 -17.67 -9.61
N ALA A 99 -7.71 -18.69 -8.91
CA ALA A 99 -8.77 -19.56 -9.43
C ALA A 99 -10.06 -18.78 -9.68
N ALA A 100 -10.44 -17.88 -8.77
CA ALA A 100 -11.61 -17.01 -8.93
C ALA A 100 -11.46 -16.09 -10.17
N VAL A 101 -10.29 -15.49 -10.37
CA VAL A 101 -10.00 -14.70 -11.57
C VAL A 101 -10.10 -15.57 -12.82
N ALA A 102 -9.52 -16.77 -12.84
CA ALA A 102 -9.56 -17.68 -13.99
C ALA A 102 -10.99 -18.10 -14.36
N GLN A 103 -11.87 -18.28 -13.38
CA GLN A 103 -13.28 -18.64 -13.59
C GLN A 103 -14.18 -17.44 -13.93
N ALA A 104 -13.71 -16.21 -13.69
CA ALA A 104 -14.49 -15.02 -13.97
C ALA A 104 -14.75 -14.88 -15.48
N VAL A 105 -16.00 -14.56 -15.83
CA VAL A 105 -16.38 -14.18 -17.20
C VAL A 105 -15.92 -12.75 -17.43
N ASP A 106 -14.78 -12.61 -18.09
CA ASP A 106 -14.18 -11.33 -18.45
C ASP A 106 -14.36 -11.10 -19.96
N PRO A 107 -15.19 -10.13 -20.38
CA PRO A 107 -15.53 -9.91 -21.78
C PRO A 107 -14.36 -9.41 -22.63
N VAL A 108 -13.23 -9.04 -22.03
CA VAL A 108 -12.03 -8.55 -22.73
C VAL A 108 -10.81 -9.45 -22.52
N ARG A 109 -10.98 -10.61 -21.88
CA ARG A 109 -9.91 -11.60 -21.76
C ARG A 109 -9.61 -12.20 -23.14
N PRO A 110 -8.33 -12.25 -23.56
CA PRO A 110 -7.94 -12.76 -24.87
C PRO A 110 -8.30 -14.23 -25.09
#